data_AF-A0A9N9NWN0-F1
#
_entry.id   AF-A0A9N9NWN0-F1
#
_cell.length_a   1.000
_cell.length_b   1.000
_cell.length_c   1.000
_cell.angle_alpha   90.00
_cell.angle_beta   90.00
_cell.angle_gamma   90.00
#
_symmetry.space_group_name_H-M   'P 1'
#
loop_
_entity.id
_entity.type
_entity.pdbx_description
1 polymer ?
#
loop_
_entity_poly.entity_id
_entity_poly.type
_entity_poly.pdbx_seq_one_letter_code
_entity_poly.pdbx_strand_id
1 'polypeptide(L)'
;KPPNALKLVRRVLQNKQISNILLALGFADSKGLLKNNYIRFRPQLERQVLEEELTLPEEFVYEEEEEKKVIAADTPLNLEQLAVIVRETLKNLLSRANFKKIILMADPDDDGAHIVVLLITFIFRYLPYLIEGGKVFVAVPPFYRVQSKKQIHYFYNDQ
;
A
#
# COMPACT_ATOMS: atom_id res chain seq x y z
N LYS A 1 28.13 3.07 -13.00
CA LYS A 1 27.28 1.91 -12.63
C LYS A 1 26.04 2.46 -11.90
N PRO A 2 24.82 2.15 -12.34
CA PRO A 2 23.64 2.53 -11.58
C PRO A 2 23.76 1.97 -10.16
N PRO A 3 23.31 2.70 -9.12
CA PRO A 3 23.32 2.18 -7.77
C PRO A 3 22.55 0.86 -7.77
N ASN A 4 23.17 -0.18 -7.21
CA ASN A 4 22.55 -1.49 -7.07
C ASN A 4 21.18 -1.29 -6.40
N ALA A 5 20.08 -1.64 -7.05
CA ALA A 5 18.72 -1.28 -6.61
C ALA A 5 18.46 -1.70 -5.16
N LEU A 6 19.03 -2.85 -4.75
CA LEU A 6 19.02 -3.34 -3.38
C LEU A 6 19.72 -2.40 -2.37
N LYS A 7 20.84 -1.77 -2.74
CA LYS A 7 21.52 -0.78 -1.89
C LYS A 7 20.70 0.50 -1.73
N LEU A 8 19.98 0.91 -2.78
CA LEU A 8 19.13 2.10 -2.73
C LEU A 8 17.90 1.84 -1.85
N VAL A 9 17.21 0.71 -2.07
CA VAL A 9 16.07 0.28 -1.25
C VAL A 9 16.46 0.18 0.23
N ARG A 10 17.61 -0.45 0.55
CA ARG A 10 18.09 -0.50 1.93
C ARG A 10 18.32 0.87 2.55
N ARG A 11 18.84 1.84 1.79
CA ARG A 11 19.05 3.22 2.27
C ARG A 11 17.72 3.95 2.52
N VAL A 12 16.75 3.77 1.62
CA VAL A 12 15.41 4.34 1.76
C VAL A 12 14.72 3.76 3.01
N LEU A 13 14.80 2.45 3.22
CA LEU A 13 14.23 1.77 4.38
C LEU A 13 14.91 2.10 5.72
N GLN A 14 16.11 2.69 5.70
CA GLN A 14 16.80 3.20 6.89
C GLN A 14 16.29 4.58 7.34
N ASN A 15 15.47 5.26 6.53
CA ASN A 15 14.90 6.55 6.91
C ASN A 15 13.88 6.37 8.05
N LYS A 16 14.06 7.12 9.15
CA LYS A 16 13.18 7.05 10.34
C LYS A 16 11.71 7.33 10.01
N GLN A 17 11.44 8.27 9.10
CA GLN A 17 10.05 8.59 8.71
C GLN A 17 9.42 7.43 7.95
N ILE A 18 10.17 6.77 7.07
CA ILE A 18 9.71 5.59 6.33
C ILE A 18 9.46 4.43 7.30
N SER A 19 10.35 4.24 8.28
CA SER A 19 10.16 3.25 9.35
C SER A 19 8.88 3.50 10.15
N ASN A 20 8.61 4.75 10.54
CA ASN A 20 7.38 5.11 11.26
C ASN A 20 6.13 4.84 10.42
N ILE A 21 6.17 5.14 9.12
CA ILE A 21 5.07 4.84 8.20
C ILE A 21 4.83 3.33 8.12
N LEU A 22 5.89 2.53 8.02
CA LEU A 22 5.78 1.07 7.98
C LEU A 22 5.21 0.49 9.29
N LEU A 23 5.63 1.02 10.44
CA LEU A 23 5.05 0.66 11.74
C LEU A 23 3.57 1.04 11.83
N ALA A 24 3.20 2.23 11.33
CA ALA A 24 1.79 2.66 11.28
C ALA A 24 0.95 1.76 10.34
N LEU A 25 1.56 1.24 9.28
CA LEU A 25 0.97 0.26 8.37
C LEU A 25 0.86 -1.16 8.96
N GLY A 26 1.39 -1.39 10.17
CA GLY A 26 1.33 -2.68 10.86
C GLY A 26 2.49 -3.63 10.55
N PHE A 27 3.52 -3.16 9.84
CA PHE A 27 4.76 -3.93 9.63
C PHE A 27 5.69 -3.79 10.84
N ALA A 28 6.24 -4.91 11.31
CA ALA A 28 7.21 -4.91 12.41
C ALA A 28 8.58 -4.36 11.99
N ASP A 29 8.98 -4.60 10.74
CA ASP A 29 10.24 -4.14 10.19
C ASP A 29 10.13 -3.83 8.69
N SER A 30 11.19 -3.22 8.15
CA SER A 30 11.29 -2.91 6.74
C SER A 30 11.48 -4.13 5.83
N LYS A 31 11.85 -5.30 6.39
CA LYS A 31 11.90 -6.58 5.66
C LYS A 31 10.51 -7.18 5.49
N GLY A 32 9.55 -6.87 6.37
CA GLY A 32 8.16 -7.29 6.28
C GLY A 32 7.47 -6.84 5.00
N LEU A 33 7.90 -5.71 4.42
CA LEU A 33 7.42 -5.27 3.11
C LEU A 33 7.91 -6.19 1.97
N LEU A 34 9.17 -6.64 2.02
CA LEU A 34 9.76 -7.53 1.01
C LEU A 34 9.29 -8.98 1.15
N LYS A 35 8.97 -9.40 2.37
CA LYS A 35 8.37 -10.72 2.67
C LYS A 35 6.86 -10.77 2.41
N ASN A 36 6.25 -9.68 1.97
CA ASN A 36 4.81 -9.59 1.80
C ASN A 36 4.35 -10.42 0.59
N ASN A 37 3.63 -11.52 0.86
CA ASN A 37 3.09 -12.42 -0.16
C ASN A 37 2.15 -11.70 -1.15
N TYR A 38 1.44 -10.66 -0.72
CA TYR A 38 0.62 -9.84 -1.61
C TYR A 38 1.48 -9.19 -2.70
N ILE A 39 2.57 -8.50 -2.32
CA ILE A 39 3.46 -7.82 -3.28
C ILE A 39 4.19 -8.85 -4.14
N ARG A 40 4.60 -9.98 -3.55
CA ARG A 40 5.36 -11.04 -4.22
C ARG A 40 4.58 -11.74 -5.32
N PHE A 41 3.30 -12.05 -5.09
CA PHE A 41 2.51 -12.95 -5.94
C PHE A 41 1.45 -12.24 -6.80
N ARG A 42 1.13 -10.98 -6.50
CA ARG A 42 0.18 -10.20 -7.28
C ARG A 42 0.54 -10.12 -8.79
N PRO A 43 1.80 -9.85 -9.20
CA PRO A 43 2.12 -9.73 -10.63
C PRO A 43 1.81 -11.00 -11.42
N GLN A 44 2.02 -12.18 -10.82
CA GLN A 44 1.77 -13.47 -11.45
C GLN A 44 0.27 -13.76 -11.53
N LEU A 45 -0.49 -13.37 -10.50
CA LEU A 45 -1.95 -13.44 -10.52
C LEU A 45 -2.55 -12.54 -11.60
N GLU A 46 -2.07 -11.30 -11.74
CA GLU A 46 -2.54 -10.36 -12.77
C GLU A 46 -2.21 -10.83 -14.20
N ARG A 47 -1.05 -11.47 -14.39
CA ARG A 47 -0.66 -12.02 -15.68
C ARG A 47 -1.38 -13.33 -16.02
N GLN A 48 -1.96 -14.00 -15.04
CA GLN A 48 -2.48 -15.37 -15.16
C GLN A 48 -1.42 -16.37 -15.68
N VAL A 49 -0.14 -16.08 -15.46
CA VAL A 49 0.99 -16.92 -15.89
C VAL A 49 1.81 -17.31 -14.67
N LEU A 50 2.01 -18.61 -14.51
CA LEU A 50 3.01 -19.18 -13.60
C LEU A 50 4.27 -19.42 -14.42
N GLU A 51 5.19 -18.44 -14.41
CA GLU A 51 6.45 -18.53 -15.15
C GLU A 51 7.43 -19.55 -14.52
N GLU A 52 7.31 -19.79 -13.21
CA GLU A 52 8.16 -20.70 -12.42
C GLU A 52 7.31 -21.44 -11.36
N GLU A 53 7.78 -22.58 -10.85
CA GLU A 53 7.19 -23.25 -9.67
C GLU A 53 7.32 -22.33 -8.45
N LEU A 54 6.29 -21.51 -8.21
CA LEU A 54 6.24 -20.64 -7.05
C LEU A 54 5.99 -21.48 -5.81
N THR A 55 6.89 -21.36 -4.83
CA THR A 55 6.77 -21.99 -3.53
C THR A 55 6.70 -20.96 -2.40
N LEU A 56 6.04 -21.37 -1.32
CA LEU A 56 6.03 -20.63 -0.06
C LEU A 56 7.19 -21.10 0.84
N PRO A 57 7.98 -20.18 1.41
CA PRO A 57 9.06 -20.55 2.33
C PRO A 57 8.55 -20.95 3.73
N GLU A 58 7.31 -20.60 4.07
CA GLU A 58 6.70 -20.83 5.37
C GLU A 58 5.25 -21.27 5.15
N GLU A 59 4.67 -22.00 6.11
CA GLU A 59 3.28 -22.44 6.05
C GLU A 59 2.32 -21.23 6.00
N PHE A 60 1.28 -21.34 5.16
CA PHE A 60 0.27 -20.30 5.05
C PHE A 60 -1.06 -20.81 5.59
N VAL A 61 -1.48 -20.24 6.73
CA VAL A 61 -2.75 -20.54 7.39
C VAL A 61 -3.78 -19.51 6.97
N TYR A 62 -4.95 -19.98 6.55
CA TYR A 62 -6.08 -19.12 6.20
C TYR A 62 -7.41 -19.71 6.70
N GLU A 63 -8.41 -18.86 6.85
CA GLU A 63 -9.76 -19.25 7.24
C GLU A 63 -10.68 -19.18 6.01
N GLU A 64 -11.34 -20.29 5.70
CA GLU A 64 -12.33 -20.39 4.62
C GLU A 64 -13.54 -21.13 5.14
N GLU A 65 -14.73 -20.54 5.00
CA GLU A 65 -15.99 -21.13 5.51
C GLU A 65 -15.94 -21.48 7.02
N GLU A 66 -15.25 -20.66 7.83
CA GLU A 66 -15.01 -20.87 9.27
C GLU A 66 -14.09 -22.06 9.61
N GLU A 67 -13.53 -22.74 8.61
CA GLU A 67 -12.53 -23.78 8.79
C GLU A 67 -11.11 -23.25 8.56
N LYS A 68 -10.17 -23.68 9.41
CA LYS A 68 -8.75 -23.36 9.25
C LYS A 68 -8.11 -24.31 8.25
N LYS A 69 -7.67 -23.76 7.12
CA LYS A 69 -6.91 -24.48 6.09
C LYS A 69 -5.44 -24.06 6.12
N VAL A 70 -4.56 -24.99 5.76
CA VAL A 70 -3.10 -24.78 5.77
C VAL A 70 -2.54 -25.17 4.42
N ILE A 71 -1.72 -24.30 3.85
CA ILE A 71 -0.85 -24.60 2.72
C ILE A 71 0.54 -24.86 3.28
N ALA A 72 1.06 -26.07 3.05
CA ALA A 72 2.37 -26.46 3.55
C ALA A 72 3.50 -25.66 2.87
N ALA A 73 4.60 -25.49 3.59
CA ALA A 73 5.82 -24.91 3.03
C ALA A 73 6.35 -25.75 1.86
N ASP A 74 7.10 -25.11 0.96
CA ASP A 74 7.79 -25.72 -0.18
C ASP A 74 6.88 -26.48 -1.17
N THR A 75 5.57 -26.30 -1.08
CA THR A 75 4.60 -26.88 -2.02
C THR A 75 4.44 -25.98 -3.24
N PRO A 76 4.45 -26.53 -4.48
CA PRO A 76 4.20 -25.73 -5.68
C PRO A 76 2.75 -25.20 -5.67
N LEU A 77 2.62 -23.89 -5.88
CA LEU A 77 1.33 -23.22 -5.86
C LEU A 77 0.59 -23.31 -7.19
N ASN A 78 -0.71 -23.61 -7.14
CA ASN A 78 -1.61 -23.40 -8.27
C ASN A 78 -2.18 -21.96 -8.28
N LEU A 79 -2.83 -21.57 -9.38
CA LEU A 79 -3.43 -20.22 -9.53
C LEU A 79 -4.50 -19.92 -8.47
N GLU A 80 -5.28 -20.92 -8.06
CA GLU A 80 -6.33 -20.77 -7.04
C GLU A 80 -5.73 -20.50 -5.65
N GLN A 81 -4.72 -21.27 -5.25
CA GLN A 81 -3.97 -21.06 -4.01
C GLN A 81 -3.27 -19.71 -4.03
N LEU A 82 -2.70 -19.30 -5.17
CA LEU A 82 -2.10 -17.97 -5.33
C LEU A 82 -3.13 -16.86 -5.07
N ALA A 83 -4.32 -16.98 -5.65
CA ALA A 83 -5.41 -16.04 -5.44
C ALA A 83 -5.83 -15.99 -3.96
N VAL A 84 -5.97 -17.15 -3.31
CA VAL A 84 -6.29 -17.26 -1.88
C VAL A 84 -5.22 -16.59 -1.02
N ILE A 85 -3.95 -16.86 -1.28
CA ILE A 85 -2.81 -16.26 -0.55
C ILE A 85 -2.83 -14.74 -0.69
N VAL A 86 -2.96 -14.22 -1.92
CA VAL A 86 -2.98 -12.77 -2.18
C VAL A 86 -4.17 -12.12 -1.48
N ARG A 87 -5.37 -12.71 -1.58
CA ARG A 87 -6.60 -12.21 -0.97
C ARG A 87 -6.52 -12.18 0.55
N GLU A 88 -6.11 -13.28 1.18
CA GLU A 88 -6.08 -13.35 2.64
C GLU A 88 -4.94 -12.50 3.22
N THR A 89 -3.79 -12.44 2.52
CA THR A 89 -2.72 -11.51 2.89
C THR A 89 -3.19 -10.05 2.80
N LEU A 90 -3.94 -9.68 1.75
CA LEU A 90 -4.54 -8.35 1.62
C LEU A 90 -5.49 -8.02 2.79
N LYS A 91 -6.40 -8.94 3.10
CA LYS A 91 -7.35 -8.80 4.21
C LYS A 91 -6.63 -8.59 5.55
N ASN A 92 -5.59 -9.38 5.81
CA ASN A 92 -4.75 -9.27 7.01
C ASN A 92 -3.99 -7.92 7.08
N LEU A 93 -3.42 -7.46 5.97
CA LEU A 93 -2.74 -6.15 5.91
C LEU A 93 -3.71 -5.00 6.19
N LEU A 94 -4.92 -5.05 5.63
CA LEU A 94 -5.91 -4.01 5.84
C LEU A 94 -6.46 -4.00 7.26
N SER A 95 -6.57 -5.14 7.94
CA SER A 95 -7.02 -5.21 9.33
C SER A 95 -5.95 -4.75 10.33
N ARG A 96 -4.67 -4.97 10.02
CA ARG A 96 -3.53 -4.59 10.88
C ARG A 96 -3.10 -3.15 10.80
N ALA A 97 -3.48 -2.42 9.75
CA ALA A 97 -3.13 -1.01 9.63
C ALA A 97 -3.74 -0.20 10.78
N ASN A 98 -2.92 0.58 11.50
CA ASN A 98 -3.33 1.36 12.67
C ASN A 98 -4.20 2.59 12.31
N PHE A 99 -4.52 2.77 11.04
CA PHE A 99 -5.33 3.86 10.54
C PHE A 99 -6.40 3.34 9.58
N LYS A 100 -7.54 4.05 9.58
CA LYS A 100 -8.65 3.77 8.66
C LYS A 100 -8.50 4.49 7.33
N LYS A 101 -7.91 5.70 7.33
CA LYS A 101 -7.74 6.57 6.16
C LYS A 101 -6.36 7.21 6.17
N ILE A 102 -5.77 7.33 4.98
CA ILE A 102 -4.60 8.17 4.68
C ILE A 102 -5.11 9.36 3.90
N ILE A 103 -4.87 10.56 4.42
CA ILE A 103 -5.29 11.79 3.76
C ILE A 103 -4.03 12.51 3.30
N LEU A 104 -3.86 12.62 1.99
CA LEU A 104 -2.83 13.45 1.37
C LEU A 104 -3.40 14.87 1.27
N MET A 105 -2.82 15.79 2.01
CA MET A 105 -3.20 17.20 2.01
C MET A 105 -1.97 18.03 1.67
N ALA A 106 -2.11 18.90 0.69
CA ALA A 106 -1.09 19.84 0.24
C ALA A 106 -1.77 21.18 -0.06
N ASP A 107 -0.97 22.23 -0.26
CA ASP A 107 -1.48 23.56 -0.60
C ASP A 107 -2.13 23.57 -1.99
N PRO A 108 -3.11 24.45 -2.23
CA PRO A 108 -3.82 24.56 -3.52
C PRO A 108 -2.99 25.33 -4.56
N ASP A 109 -1.72 24.97 -4.71
CA ASP A 109 -0.81 25.51 -5.70
C ASP A 109 -0.21 24.38 -6.57
N ASP A 110 0.52 24.79 -7.61
CA ASP A 110 1.13 23.84 -8.53
C ASP A 110 2.12 22.92 -7.79
N ASP A 111 2.92 23.46 -6.85
CA ASP A 111 3.89 22.67 -6.07
C ASP A 111 3.21 21.62 -5.17
N GLY A 112 2.07 21.96 -4.58
CA GLY A 112 1.21 21.06 -3.83
C GLY A 112 0.66 19.93 -4.71
N ALA A 113 0.26 20.23 -5.95
CA ALA A 113 -0.11 19.20 -6.91
C ALA A 113 1.08 18.28 -7.26
N HIS A 114 2.27 18.83 -7.47
CA HIS A 114 3.47 18.04 -7.76
C HIS A 114 3.81 17.06 -6.61
N ILE A 115 3.77 17.50 -5.35
CA ILE A 115 4.09 16.61 -4.22
C ILE A 115 3.03 15.52 -4.02
N VAL A 116 1.75 15.84 -4.25
CA VAL A 116 0.66 14.85 -4.19
C VAL A 116 0.86 13.77 -5.26
N VAL A 117 1.22 14.14 -6.48
CA VAL A 117 1.51 13.17 -7.56
C VAL A 117 2.70 12.27 -7.18
N LEU A 118 3.76 12.81 -6.60
CA LEU A 118 4.91 12.02 -6.12
C LEU A 118 4.49 11.02 -5.03
N LEU A 119 3.68 11.45 -4.06
CA LEU A 119 3.19 10.60 -2.97
C LEU A 119 2.23 9.52 -3.47
N ILE A 120 1.30 9.85 -4.37
CA ILE A 120 0.41 8.88 -4.99
C ILE A 120 1.22 7.87 -5.80
N THR A 121 2.21 8.33 -6.57
CA THR A 121 3.09 7.43 -7.35
C THR A 121 3.87 6.48 -6.44
N PHE A 122 4.34 6.98 -5.29
CA PHE A 122 5.00 6.14 -4.28
C PHE A 122 4.05 5.08 -3.72
N ILE A 123 2.85 5.47 -3.29
CA ILE A 123 1.85 4.54 -2.75
C ILE A 123 1.45 3.53 -3.82
N PHE A 124 1.19 3.98 -5.05
CA PHE A 124 0.85 3.11 -6.17
C PHE A 124 1.94 2.08 -6.46
N ARG A 125 3.21 2.47 -6.36
CA ARG A 125 4.32 1.56 -6.65
C ARG A 125 4.65 0.58 -5.52
N TYR A 126 4.58 1.02 -4.27
CA TYR A 126 5.10 0.26 -3.13
C TYR A 126 4.04 -0.23 -2.15
N LEU A 127 2.86 0.41 -2.13
CA LEU A 127 1.77 0.14 -1.21
C LEU A 127 0.40 0.09 -1.92
N PRO A 128 0.27 -0.58 -3.09
CA PRO A 128 -0.95 -0.48 -3.89
C PRO A 128 -2.18 -1.10 -3.20
N TYR A 129 -1.98 -2.02 -2.26
CA TYR A 129 -3.04 -2.57 -1.42
C TYR A 129 -3.82 -1.51 -0.64
N LEU A 130 -3.21 -0.34 -0.34
CA LEU A 130 -3.90 0.76 0.33
C LEU A 130 -4.87 1.49 -0.60
N ILE A 131 -4.54 1.57 -1.90
CA ILE A 131 -5.40 2.15 -2.93
C ILE A 131 -6.55 1.20 -3.21
N GLU A 132 -6.27 -0.09 -3.41
CA GLU A 132 -7.30 -1.12 -3.63
C GLU A 132 -8.25 -1.27 -2.43
N GLY A 133 -7.72 -1.15 -1.22
CA GLY A 133 -8.51 -1.13 0.00
C GLY A 133 -9.30 0.16 0.24
N GLY A 134 -9.27 1.13 -0.68
CA GLY A 134 -10.02 2.39 -0.58
C GLY A 134 -9.60 3.25 0.62
N LYS A 135 -8.34 3.14 1.07
CA LYS A 135 -7.85 3.85 2.27
C LYS A 135 -7.17 5.18 1.97
N VAL A 136 -6.84 5.47 0.72
CA VAL A 136 -6.07 6.67 0.32
C VAL A 136 -7.01 7.73 -0.23
N PHE A 137 -6.93 8.94 0.32
CA PHE A 137 -7.75 10.09 -0.03
C PHE A 137 -6.85 11.29 -0.31
N VAL A 138 -7.26 12.14 -1.26
CA VAL A 138 -6.63 13.44 -1.49
C VAL A 138 -7.59 14.50 -0.96
N ALA A 139 -7.12 15.30 0.00
CA ALA A 139 -7.88 16.45 0.46
C ALA A 139 -7.75 17.58 -0.56
N VAL A 140 -8.87 18.24 -0.85
CA VAL A 140 -8.92 19.45 -1.69
C VAL A 140 -9.21 20.62 -0.76
N PRO A 141 -8.19 21.41 -0.35
CA PRO A 141 -8.43 22.59 0.47
C PRO A 141 -9.18 23.67 -0.34
N PRO A 142 -9.89 24.59 0.33
CA PRO A 142 -10.51 25.73 -0.33
C PRO A 142 -9.43 26.70 -0.83
N PHE A 143 -9.59 27.21 -2.05
CA PHE A 143 -8.72 28.23 -2.65
C PHE A 143 -8.91 29.59 -1.99
N TYR A 144 -10.16 29.96 -1.71
CA TYR A 144 -10.51 31.27 -1.16
C TYR A 144 -11.36 31.16 0.09
N ARG A 145 -11.13 32.11 1.00
CA ARG A 145 -12.00 32.38 2.15
C ARG A 145 -12.45 33.82 2.07
N VAL A 146 -13.71 34.06 1.72
CA VAL A 146 -14.31 35.39 1.70
C VAL A 146 -15.10 35.58 2.99
N GLN A 147 -14.82 36.66 3.70
CA GLN A 147 -15.53 37.02 4.93
C GLN A 147 -16.25 38.34 4.76
N SER A 148 -17.56 38.35 5.00
CA SER A 148 -18.38 39.57 5.06
C SER A 148 -19.12 39.61 6.39
N LYS A 149 -18.73 40.56 7.25
CA LYS A 149 -19.22 40.68 8.64
C LYS A 149 -19.06 39.35 9.41
N LYS A 150 -20.17 38.68 9.74
CA LYS A 150 -20.23 37.40 10.45
C LYS A 150 -20.35 36.18 9.52
N GLN A 151 -20.46 36.38 8.20
CA GLN A 151 -20.59 35.28 7.23
C GLN A 151 -19.21 34.96 6.63
N ILE A 152 -18.89 33.66 6.58
CA ILE A 152 -17.65 33.12 5.99
C ILE A 152 -18.07 32.18 4.87
N HIS A 153 -17.57 32.41 3.66
CA HIS A 153 -17.75 31.56 2.50
C HIS A 153 -16.40 31.04 2.02
N TYR A 154 -16.37 29.75 1.68
CA TYR A 154 -15.20 29.09 1.10
C TYR A 154 -15.48 28.77 -0.36
N PHE A 155 -14.51 29.04 -1.22
CA PHE A 155 -14.58 28.75 -2.65
C PHE A 155 -13.43 27.83 -3.03
N TYR A 156 -13.71 26.91 -3.96
CA TYR A 156 -12.80 25.81 -4.33
C TYR A 156 -12.26 25.94 -5.76
N ASN A 157 -12.63 27.01 -6.46
CA ASN A 157 -12.31 27.31 -7.83
C ASN A 157 -12.52 28.81 -8.09
N ASP A 158 -12.01 29.28 -9.22
CA ASP A 158 -12.10 30.69 -9.64
C ASP A 158 -13.48 31.05 -10.24
N GLN A 159 -14.26 30.06 -10.65
CA GLN A 159 -15.59 30.19 -11.28
C GLN A 159 -16.71 30.14 -10.24
#